data_AF-A0A926FNR2-F1
#
_entry.id   AF-A0A926FNR2-F1
#
_cell.length_a   1.000
_cell.length_b   1.000
_cell.length_c   1.000
_cell.angle_alpha   90.00
_cell.angle_beta   90.00
_cell.angle_gamma   90.00
#
_symmetry.space_group_name_H-M   'P 1'
#
loop_
_entity.id
_entity.type
_entity.pdbx_description
1 polymer ?
#
loop_
_entity_poly.entity_id
_entity_poly.type
_entity_poly.pdbx_seq_one_letter_code
_entity_poly.pdbx_strand_id
1 'polypeptide(L)' 'MTDGTVSAKDADGEAVTYSIKSGNDNGWFAIDAKTGVITLTAEGAKAAANDFEALANVHRLVVTATEAAGLGR' A
#
# COMPACT_ATOMS: atom_id res chain seq x y z
N MET A 1 10.73 5.63 -7.19
CA MET A 1 10.94 4.21 -6.87
C MET A 1 9.60 3.63 -6.45
N THR A 2 9.20 2.51 -7.05
CA THR A 2 7.99 1.77 -6.67
C THR A 2 8.43 0.62 -5.78
N ASP A 3 7.89 0.55 -4.57
CA ASP A 3 8.29 -0.44 -3.56
C ASP A 3 7.48 -1.74 -3.70
N GLY A 4 6.26 -1.63 -4.24
CA GLY A 4 5.40 -2.77 -4.62
C GLY A 4 4.05 -2.30 -5.17
N THR A 5 3.21 -3.24 -5.61
CA THR A 5 1.84 -2.96 -6.08
C THR A 5 0.88 -4.01 -5.55
N VAL A 6 -0.26 -3.60 -5.00
CA VAL A 6 -1.39 -4.50 -4.74
C VAL A 6 -2.44 -4.37 -5.84
N SER A 7 -3.10 -5.47 -6.18
CA SER A 7 -4.18 -5.48 -7.17
C SER A 7 -5.36 -6.29 -6.65
N ALA A 8 -6.54 -5.69 -6.73
CA ALA A 8 -7.83 -6.33 -6.54
C ALA A 8 -8.70 -6.00 -7.76
N LYS A 9 -9.50 -6.97 -8.16
CA LYS A 9 -10.42 -6.84 -9.29
C LYS A 9 -11.82 -7.15 -8.78
N ASP A 10 -12.72 -6.21 -9.00
CA ASP A 10 -14.14 -6.46 -8.81
C ASP A 10 -14.72 -7.25 -10.01
N ALA A 11 -15.73 -8.08 -9.73
CA ALA A 11 -16.35 -8.98 -10.69
C ALA A 11 -17.24 -8.21 -11.69
N ASP A 12 -17.88 -7.15 -11.22
CA ASP A 12 -18.81 -6.30 -11.97
C ASP A 12 -18.06 -5.18 -12.74
N GLY A 13 -16.80 -4.93 -12.36
CA GLY A 13 -15.88 -4.01 -13.04
C GLY A 13 -15.76 -2.65 -12.37
N GLU A 14 -16.26 -2.53 -11.13
CA GLU A 14 -16.31 -1.31 -10.36
C GLU A 14 -14.91 -0.83 -9.99
N ALA A 15 -14.81 0.49 -9.79
CA ALA A 15 -13.58 1.10 -9.31
C ALA A 15 -13.25 0.58 -7.90
N VAL A 16 -12.03 0.08 -7.72
CA VAL A 16 -11.51 -0.35 -6.43
C VAL A 16 -10.62 0.73 -5.85
N THR A 17 -10.84 1.07 -4.58
CA THR A 17 -10.06 2.03 -3.81
C THR A 17 -9.16 1.32 -2.81
N TYR A 18 -7.89 1.70 -2.75
CA TYR A 18 -6.89 1.08 -1.87
C TYR A 18 -6.48 2.00 -0.72
N SER A 19 -6.28 1.42 0.47
CA SER A 19 -5.74 2.14 1.64
C SER A 19 -4.91 1.22 2.55
N ILE A 20 -3.85 1.74 3.18
CA ILE A 20 -3.08 0.99 4.17
C ILE A 20 -3.85 1.00 5.49
N LYS A 21 -4.21 -0.18 5.98
CA LYS A 21 -4.96 -0.38 7.23
C LYS A 21 -4.08 -0.42 8.47
N SER A 22 -2.90 -1.05 8.37
CA SER A 22 -1.94 -1.14 9.48
C SER A 22 -0.53 -1.47 9.00
N GLY A 23 0.45 -1.32 9.91
CA GLY A 23 1.88 -1.54 9.62
C GLY A 23 2.59 -0.30 9.07
N ASN A 24 1.93 0.84 9.06
CA ASN A 24 2.44 2.12 8.55
C ASN A 24 2.23 3.28 9.54
N ASP A 25 2.21 2.99 10.84
CA ASP A 25 2.00 4.01 11.88
C ASP A 25 3.09 5.09 11.86
N ASN A 26 4.27 4.76 11.31
CA ASN A 26 5.41 5.65 11.15
C ASN A 26 5.34 6.51 9.88
N GLY A 27 4.35 6.29 9.00
CA GLY A 27 4.19 7.04 7.75
C GLY A 27 5.29 6.78 6.70
N TRP A 28 5.98 5.66 6.78
CA TRP A 28 7.08 5.31 5.87
C TRP A 28 6.62 4.89 4.48
N PHE A 29 5.38 4.45 4.35
CA PHE A 29 4.79 3.98 3.11
C PHE A 29 3.59 4.83 2.72
N ALA A 30 3.38 4.99 1.41
CA ALA A 30 2.18 5.58 0.84
C ALA A 30 1.61 4.62 -0.21
N ILE A 31 0.28 4.60 -0.34
CA ILE A 31 -0.41 3.83 -1.37
C ILE A 31 -1.22 4.77 -2.27
N ASP A 32 -1.10 4.60 -3.58
CA ASP A 32 -2.00 5.25 -4.53
C ASP A 32 -3.36 4.56 -4.49
N ALA A 33 -4.39 5.32 -4.14
CA ALA A 33 -5.71 4.79 -3.89
C ALA A 33 -6.41 4.22 -5.13
N LYS A 34 -5.95 4.54 -6.35
CA LYS A 34 -6.57 4.08 -7.61
C LYS A 34 -5.85 2.89 -8.24
N THR A 35 -4.53 2.86 -8.08
CA THR A 35 -3.65 1.90 -8.74
C THR A 35 -3.09 0.85 -7.78
N GLY A 36 -3.21 1.07 -6.47
CA GLY A 36 -2.65 0.16 -5.46
C GLY A 36 -1.12 0.19 -5.39
N VAL A 37 -0.47 1.16 -6.04
CA VAL A 37 0.98 1.30 -6.04
C VAL A 37 1.45 1.75 -4.66
N ILE A 38 2.33 0.98 -4.04
CA ILE A 38 2.97 1.29 -2.77
C ILE A 38 4.34 1.91 -3.05
N THR A 39 4.60 3.03 -2.38
CA THR A 39 5.85 3.79 -2.48
C THR A 39 6.39 4.10 -1.10
N LEU A 40 7.71 4.26 -1.03
CA LEU A 40 8.38 4.74 0.17
C LEU A 40 8.27 6.27 0.24
N THR A 41 7.87 6.80 1.39
CA THR A 41 7.84 8.25 1.62
C THR A 41 9.26 8.79 1.86
N ALA A 42 9.42 10.11 1.82
CA ALA A 42 10.71 10.73 2.13
C ALA A 42 11.19 10.44 3.57
N GLU A 43 10.26 10.20 4.51
CA GLU A 43 10.59 9.81 5.87
C GLU A 43 10.98 8.34 5.96
N GLY A 44 10.25 7.44 5.27
CA GLY A 44 10.63 6.04 5.16
C GLY A 44 11.99 5.83 4.49
N ALA A 45 12.29 6.62 3.46
CA ALA A 45 13.59 6.56 2.77
C ALA A 45 14.77 6.97 3.65
N LYS A 46 14.54 7.80 4.68
CA LYS A 46 15.56 8.23 5.66
C LYS A 46 15.63 7.31 6.88
N ALA A 47 14.70 6.38 7.03
CA ALA A 47 14.65 5.51 8.20
C ALA A 47 15.84 4.54 8.19
N ALA A 48 16.46 4.32 9.34
CA ALA A 48 17.49 3.29 9.51
C ALA A 48 16.96 1.87 9.23
N ALA A 49 15.63 1.69 9.21
CA ALA A 49 14.98 0.46 8.78
C ALA A 49 15.02 0.21 7.27
N ASN A 50 15.53 1.16 6.48
CA ASN A 50 15.84 0.98 5.06
C ASN A 50 17.36 1.00 4.81
N ASP A 51 18.16 0.85 5.86
CA ASP A 51 19.61 0.71 5.75
C ASP A 51 19.94 -0.72 5.34
N PHE A 52 20.51 -0.88 4.14
CA PHE A 52 20.85 -2.19 3.56
C PHE A 52 21.93 -2.93 4.37
N GLU A 53 22.65 -2.23 5.24
CA GLU A 53 23.70 -2.79 6.10
C GLU A 53 23.19 -3.23 7.48
N ALA A 54 21.93 -2.92 7.81
CA ALA A 54 21.21 -3.43 8.97
C ALA A 54 20.46 -4.75 8.64
N LEU A 55 20.08 -5.52 9.67
CA LEU A 55 19.31 -6.78 9.56
C LEU A 55 18.10 -6.69 8.61
N ALA A 56 17.51 -7.83 8.24
CA ALA A 56 16.39 -7.92 7.28
C ALA A 56 15.35 -6.79 7.40
N ASN A 57 15.34 -5.89 6.41
CA ASN A 57 14.41 -4.77 6.27
C ASN A 57 13.04 -5.29 5.80
N VAL A 58 12.34 -6.01 6.69
CA VAL A 58 11.03 -6.58 6.41
C VAL A 58 9.96 -5.73 7.06
N HIS A 59 9.13 -5.08 6.23
CA HIS A 59 7.94 -4.37 6.65
C HIS A 59 6.69 -5.12 6.21
N ARG A 60 5.73 -5.26 7.14
CA ARG A 60 4.46 -5.94 6.87
C ARG A 60 3.32 -4.93 6.88
N LEU A 61 2.75 -4.69 5.71
CA LEU A 61 1.60 -3.81 5.53
C LEU A 61 0.32 -4.64 5.36
N VAL A 62 -0.75 -4.21 6.01
CA VAL A 62 -2.11 -4.71 5.71
C VAL A 62 -2.81 -3.65 4.88
N VAL A 63 -3.24 -4.01 3.67
CA VAL A 63 -3.93 -3.11 2.74
C VAL A 63 -5.39 -3.54 2.61
N THR A 64 -6.29 -2.56 2.60
CA THR A 64 -7.71 -2.75 2.29
C THR A 64 -7.97 -2.31 0.87
N ALA A 65 -8.69 -3.14 0.12
CA ALA A 65 -9.27 -2.79 -1.17
C ALA A 65 -10.78 -2.76 -1.01
N THR A 66 -11.39 -1.62 -1.33
CA THR A 66 -12.84 -1.39 -1.20
C THR A 66 -13.39 -1.02 -2.57
N GLU A 67 -14.35 -1.79 -3.06
CA GLU A 67 -15.12 -1.42 -4.25
C GLU A 67 -16.02 -0.22 -3.99
N ALA A 68 -16.29 0.57 -5.03
CA ALA A 68 -17.40 1.52 -4.98
C ALA A 68 -18.72 0.74 -4.76
N ALA A 69 -19.67 1.33 -4.04
CA ALA A 69 -20.97 0.69 -3.82
C ALA A 69 -21.66 0.41 -5.16
N GLY A 70 -21.57 -0.84 -5.62
CA GLY A 70 -22.30 -1.37 -6.76
C GLY A 70 -23.73 -1.68 -6.34
N LEU A 71 -24.70 -1.39 -7.22
CA LEU A 71 -26.06 -1.90 -7.09
C LEU A 71 -26.03 -3.39 -7.47
N GLY A 72 -25.47 -4.23 -6.59
CA GLY A 72 -25.37 -5.67 -6.81
C GLY A 72 -26.71 -6.21 -7.31
N ARG A 73 -26.71 -6.80 -8.50
CA ARG A 73 -27.88 -7.46 -9.08
C ARG A 73 -27.97 -8.91 -8.63
#